data_AF-A0A916GEF2-F1
#
_entry.id   AF-A0A916GEF2-F1
#
_cell.length_a   1.000
_cell.length_b   1.000
_cell.length_c   1.000
_cell.angle_alpha   90.00
_cell.angle_beta   90.00
_cell.angle_gamma   90.00
#
_symmetry.space_group_name_H-M   'P 1'
#
loop_
_entity.id
_entity.type
_entity.pdbx_description
1 polymer ?
#
loop_
_entity_poly.entity_id
_entity_poly.type
_entity_poly.pdbx_seq_one_letter_code
_entity_poly.pdbx_strand_id
1 'polypeptide(L)'
;MLPTPPETKPHVRAADLESPTLAPLGLKLVSGRAGLDRPIEWPRVQKPGLAIAGFLPYVRAQRVQILGESEFDYLKTLSPRVVKQRFDAFTSLGMSCVIVTKGIRPPAVLRRFCQERDVPLFATPRLTSTVIEGLTAFLEESLAPRVTLHGVLVEVGGLGTLLLGDSGVGKSECALALVQRGHRLVADDLVVVKRFHNDALVGSSAGVI
;
A
#
# COMPACT_ATOMS: atom_id res chain seq x y z
N MET A 1 0.67 7.81 -34.22
CA MET A 1 0.78 7.94 -32.75
C MET A 1 -0.06 6.83 -32.16
N LEU A 2 0.52 5.89 -31.41
CA LEU A 2 -0.26 4.82 -30.79
C LEU A 2 -1.22 5.44 -29.76
N PRO A 3 -2.50 5.03 -29.71
CA PRO A 3 -3.45 5.55 -28.74
C PRO A 3 -2.96 5.27 -27.32
N THR A 4 -3.05 6.26 -26.42
CA THR A 4 -2.73 6.08 -25.01
C THR A 4 -3.76 5.14 -24.38
N PRO A 5 -3.36 3.97 -23.85
CA PRO A 5 -4.30 3.05 -23.23
C PRO A 5 -4.89 3.67 -21.96
N PRO A 6 -6.13 3.33 -21.60
CA PRO A 6 -6.72 3.81 -20.36
C PRO A 6 -5.89 3.34 -19.16
N GLU A 7 -5.48 4.29 -18.33
CA GLU A 7 -4.79 4.03 -17.07
C GLU A 7 -5.80 3.58 -16.02
N THR A 8 -5.61 2.40 -15.45
CA THR A 8 -6.42 1.93 -14.32
C THR A 8 -5.75 2.40 -13.04
N LYS A 9 -6.50 3.13 -12.19
CA LYS A 9 -6.09 3.49 -10.83
C LYS A 9 -6.65 2.47 -9.84
N PRO A 10 -5.82 1.60 -9.25
CA PRO A 10 -6.28 0.65 -8.26
C PRO A 10 -6.73 1.38 -6.98
N HIS A 11 -7.59 0.73 -6.21
CA HIS A 11 -8.03 1.20 -4.91
C HIS A 11 -7.66 0.19 -3.83
N VAL A 12 -7.22 0.69 -2.68
CA VAL A 12 -6.96 -0.10 -1.48
C VAL A 12 -7.91 0.39 -0.38
N ARG A 13 -8.49 -0.53 0.37
CA ARG A 13 -9.32 -0.28 1.55
C ARG A 13 -8.60 -0.76 2.80
N ALA A 14 -9.03 -0.28 3.96
CA ALA A 14 -8.50 -0.77 5.23
C ALA A 14 -8.70 -2.29 5.44
N ALA A 15 -9.75 -2.89 4.85
CA ALA A 15 -9.98 -4.34 4.80
C ALA A 15 -8.82 -5.11 4.16
N ASP A 16 -8.15 -4.53 3.15
CA ASP A 16 -7.08 -5.21 2.42
C ASP A 16 -5.81 -5.39 3.29
N LEU A 17 -5.75 -4.71 4.45
CA LEU A 17 -4.71 -4.94 5.45
C LEU A 17 -4.81 -6.30 6.15
N GLU A 18 -5.95 -6.99 6.01
CA GLU A 18 -6.14 -8.38 6.47
C GLU A 18 -5.83 -9.40 5.34
N SER A 19 -5.31 -8.96 4.19
CA SER A 19 -5.00 -9.85 3.05
C SER A 19 -3.89 -10.86 3.38
N PRO A 20 -3.88 -12.03 2.69
CA PRO A 20 -2.83 -13.04 2.85
C PRO A 20 -1.41 -12.48 2.64
N THR A 21 -1.25 -11.52 1.72
CA THR A 21 0.02 -10.84 1.45
C THR A 21 0.60 -10.15 2.69
N LEU A 22 -0.26 -9.64 3.57
CA LEU A 22 0.13 -8.95 4.79
C LEU A 22 0.09 -9.84 6.04
N ALA A 23 -0.26 -11.13 5.90
CA ALA A 23 -0.28 -12.08 7.01
C ALA A 23 1.04 -12.15 7.82
N PRO A 24 2.24 -12.07 7.21
CA PRO A 24 3.50 -12.05 7.97
C PRO A 24 3.63 -10.87 8.94
N LEU A 25 2.98 -9.74 8.63
CA LEU A 25 2.96 -8.56 9.49
C LEU A 25 2.08 -8.75 10.73
N GLY A 26 1.24 -9.78 10.78
CA GLY A 26 0.45 -10.12 11.96
C GLY A 26 -0.50 -9.00 12.41
N LEU A 27 -1.06 -8.25 11.45
CA LEU A 27 -2.02 -7.19 11.70
C LEU A 27 -3.32 -7.81 12.19
N LYS A 28 -3.81 -7.36 13.34
CA LYS A 28 -5.10 -7.80 13.90
C LYS A 28 -5.98 -6.60 14.16
N LEU A 29 -7.20 -6.63 13.67
CA LEU A 29 -8.18 -5.60 13.97
C LEU A 29 -8.60 -5.66 15.45
N VAL A 30 -8.52 -4.52 16.13
CA VAL A 30 -8.82 -4.36 17.56
C VAL A 30 -10.11 -3.57 17.79
N SER A 31 -10.44 -2.64 16.89
CA SER A 31 -11.64 -1.79 16.99
C SER A 31 -11.94 -1.10 15.65
N GLY A 32 -13.14 -0.50 15.50
CA GLY A 32 -13.51 0.30 14.33
C GLY A 32 -13.84 -0.54 13.10
N ARG A 33 -14.40 -1.75 13.29
CA ARG A 33 -14.71 -2.70 12.20
C ARG A 33 -15.62 -2.14 11.13
N ALA A 34 -16.57 -1.27 11.48
CA ALA A 34 -17.48 -0.66 10.49
C ALA A 34 -16.75 0.27 9.50
N GLY A 35 -15.51 0.67 9.79
CA GLY A 35 -14.69 1.50 8.92
C GLY A 35 -13.79 0.74 7.94
N LEU A 36 -13.88 -0.59 7.84
CA LEU A 36 -12.96 -1.37 7.00
C LEU A 36 -13.02 -1.01 5.50
N ASP A 37 -14.12 -0.42 5.04
CA ASP A 37 -14.26 0.05 3.65
C ASP A 37 -13.60 1.41 3.37
N ARG A 38 -13.01 2.06 4.39
CA ARG A 38 -12.35 3.36 4.20
C ARG A 38 -11.17 3.24 3.21
N PRO A 39 -11.04 4.17 2.26
CA PRO A 39 -10.00 4.11 1.24
C PRO A 39 -8.63 4.48 1.81
N ILE A 40 -7.58 3.81 1.34
CA ILE A 40 -6.17 4.18 1.51
C ILE A 40 -5.67 4.63 0.15
N GLU A 41 -5.33 5.91 0.03
CA GLU A 41 -5.03 6.54 -1.28
C GLU A 41 -3.55 6.84 -1.48
N TRP A 42 -2.75 6.64 -0.44
CA TRP A 42 -1.34 7.02 -0.44
C TRP A 42 -0.46 5.80 -0.26
N PRO A 43 0.57 5.61 -1.11
CA PRO A 43 1.45 4.45 -1.07
C PRO A 43 2.47 4.49 0.08
N ARG A 44 2.24 5.35 1.09
CA ARG A 44 3.15 5.57 2.21
C ARG A 44 2.40 5.70 3.51
N VAL A 45 2.99 5.10 4.53
CA VAL A 45 2.53 5.22 5.92
C VAL A 45 2.95 6.58 6.51
N GLN A 46 2.31 6.98 7.62
CA GLN A 46 2.65 8.20 8.35
C GLN A 46 2.85 7.88 9.84
N LYS A 47 3.97 8.31 10.42
CA LYS A 47 4.17 8.35 11.88
C LYS A 47 3.69 9.71 12.41
N PRO A 48 2.61 9.78 13.19
CA PRO A 48 1.96 11.03 13.53
C PRO A 48 2.53 11.67 14.82
N GLY A 49 3.85 11.66 15.03
CA GLY A 49 4.47 12.14 16.27
C GLY A 49 4.09 13.58 16.66
N LEU A 50 4.21 14.53 15.72
CA LEU A 50 3.80 15.93 15.97
C LEU A 50 2.28 16.08 16.16
N ALA A 51 1.47 15.24 15.52
CA ALA A 51 0.02 15.25 15.67
C ALA A 51 -0.39 14.81 17.08
N ILE A 52 0.26 13.76 17.58
CA ILE A 52 0.13 13.32 18.97
C ILE A 52 0.63 14.39 19.96
N ALA A 53 1.62 15.20 19.57
CA ALA A 53 2.05 16.38 20.33
C ALA A 53 1.08 17.58 20.26
N GLY A 54 0.14 17.59 19.31
CA GLY A 54 -0.93 18.59 19.18
C GLY A 54 -0.93 19.40 17.88
N PHE A 55 -0.01 19.16 16.96
CA PHE A 55 0.06 19.84 15.66
C PHE A 55 -0.57 18.97 14.56
N LEU A 56 -1.86 19.14 14.28
CA LEU A 56 -2.60 18.30 13.32
C LEU A 56 -2.49 18.68 11.81
N PRO A 57 -2.20 19.93 11.38
CA PRO A 57 -2.33 20.32 9.96
C PRO A 57 -1.57 19.49 8.93
N TYR A 58 -0.50 18.78 9.33
CA TYR A 58 0.31 17.96 8.43
C TYR A 58 -0.20 16.52 8.25
N VAL A 59 -1.21 16.12 9.03
CA VAL A 59 -1.77 14.77 9.01
C VAL A 59 -2.52 14.56 7.69
N ARG A 60 -2.22 13.44 7.03
CA ARG A 60 -2.93 12.99 5.84
C ARG A 60 -3.79 11.81 6.23
N ALA A 61 -5.08 12.06 6.48
CA ALA A 61 -6.01 11.05 6.98
C ALA A 61 -6.10 9.82 6.07
N GLN A 62 -5.88 9.99 4.76
CA GLN A 62 -5.89 8.93 3.76
C GLN A 62 -4.63 8.04 3.76
N ARG A 63 -3.67 8.30 4.65
CA ARG A 63 -2.49 7.44 4.90
C ARG A 63 -2.76 6.51 6.08
N VAL A 64 -2.18 5.32 6.02
CA VAL A 64 -2.07 4.44 7.18
C VAL A 64 -1.24 5.14 8.28
N GLN A 65 -1.84 5.32 9.46
CA GLN A 65 -1.16 5.96 10.58
C GLN A 65 -0.48 4.91 11.48
N ILE A 66 0.80 5.08 11.78
CA ILE A 66 1.57 4.16 12.61
C ILE A 66 1.88 4.79 13.97
N LEU A 67 1.31 4.24 15.03
CA LEU A 67 1.65 4.57 16.42
C LEU A 67 2.62 3.52 16.96
N GLY A 68 3.82 3.98 17.35
CA GLY A 68 4.85 3.15 17.94
C GLY A 68 5.18 3.60 19.36
N GLU A 69 6.23 2.98 19.90
CA GLU A 69 6.74 3.24 21.24
C GLU A 69 7.01 4.73 21.51
N SER A 70 7.67 5.44 20.58
CA SER A 70 7.95 6.87 20.71
C SER A 70 6.69 7.72 20.96
N GLU A 71 5.60 7.44 20.26
CA GLU A 71 4.34 8.15 20.42
C GLU A 71 3.70 7.82 21.77
N PHE A 72 3.75 6.56 22.20
CA PHE A 72 3.20 6.15 23.49
C PHE A 72 4.03 6.62 24.69
N ASP A 73 5.35 6.66 24.58
CA ASP A 73 6.24 7.15 25.63
C ASP A 73 6.04 8.65 25.84
N TYR A 74 5.92 9.42 24.76
CA TYR A 74 5.51 10.82 24.85
C TYR A 74 4.15 10.97 25.55
N LEU A 75 3.15 10.18 25.17
CA LEU A 75 1.82 10.23 25.80
C LEU A 75 1.85 9.90 27.31
N LYS A 76 2.78 9.06 27.78
CA LYS A 76 2.94 8.76 29.22
C LYS A 76 3.42 9.97 30.02
N THR A 77 4.04 10.97 29.38
CA THR A 77 4.46 12.22 30.04
C THR A 77 3.31 13.20 30.28
N LEU A 78 2.14 12.93 29.69
CA LEU A 78 0.99 13.83 29.72
C LEU A 78 -0.07 13.37 30.73
N SER A 79 -0.87 14.32 31.21
CA SER A 79 -2.03 13.97 32.03
C SER A 79 -3.08 13.19 31.23
N PRO A 80 -3.89 12.31 31.86
CA PRO A 80 -4.94 11.56 31.17
C PRO A 80 -5.93 12.43 30.40
N ARG A 81 -6.20 13.66 30.89
CA ARG A 81 -7.06 14.65 30.21
C ARG A 81 -6.46 15.08 28.87
N VAL A 82 -5.16 15.36 28.84
CA VAL A 82 -4.47 15.77 27.61
C VAL A 82 -4.37 14.59 26.65
N VAL A 83 -4.04 13.39 27.12
CA VAL A 83 -4.03 12.17 26.28
C VAL A 83 -5.38 11.96 25.60
N LYS A 84 -6.49 12.12 26.34
CA LYS A 84 -7.84 12.05 25.79
C LYS A 84 -8.04 13.10 24.69
N GLN A 85 -7.68 14.37 24.93
CA GLN A 85 -7.79 15.44 23.94
C GLN A 85 -6.96 15.16 22.68
N ARG A 86 -5.74 14.60 22.82
CA ARG A 86 -4.88 14.27 21.68
C ARG A 86 -5.50 13.17 20.81
N PHE A 87 -5.95 12.07 21.41
CA PHE A 87 -6.60 11.00 20.63
C PHE A 87 -7.93 11.43 20.03
N ASP A 88 -8.70 12.25 20.74
CA ASP A 88 -9.96 12.80 20.26
C ASP A 88 -9.75 13.62 18.97
N ALA A 89 -8.83 14.58 19.03
CA ALA A 89 -8.53 15.44 17.90
C ALA A 89 -7.88 14.65 16.73
N PHE A 90 -6.96 13.73 17.04
CA PHE A 90 -6.31 12.88 16.04
C PHE A 90 -7.29 11.97 15.28
N THR A 91 -8.19 11.29 15.99
CA THR A 91 -9.16 10.38 15.36
C THR A 91 -10.31 11.12 14.66
N SER A 92 -10.60 12.35 15.06
CA SER A 92 -11.62 13.20 14.41
C SER A 92 -11.26 13.62 12.97
N LEU A 93 -10.00 13.43 12.55
CA LEU A 93 -9.56 13.73 11.19
C LEU A 93 -10.08 12.74 10.13
N GLY A 94 -10.80 11.68 10.53
CA GLY A 94 -11.37 10.72 9.59
C GLY A 94 -10.30 9.82 8.95
N MET A 95 -9.38 9.31 9.76
CA MET A 95 -8.28 8.43 9.31
C MET A 95 -8.77 7.20 8.55
N SER A 96 -8.06 6.77 7.52
CA SER A 96 -8.31 5.48 6.85
C SER A 96 -8.13 4.31 7.79
N CYS A 97 -7.04 4.32 8.56
CA CYS A 97 -6.80 3.38 9.65
C CYS A 97 -5.63 3.84 10.53
N VAL A 98 -5.54 3.23 11.70
CA VAL A 98 -4.44 3.38 12.66
C VAL A 98 -3.88 2.00 12.99
N ILE A 99 -2.56 1.88 13.06
CA ILE A 99 -1.86 0.65 13.44
C ILE A 99 -0.97 0.92 14.64
N VAL A 100 -1.12 0.11 15.68
CA VAL A 100 -0.24 0.08 16.84
C VAL A 100 0.75 -1.07 16.71
N THR A 101 2.03 -0.76 16.87
CA THR A 101 3.13 -1.72 16.63
C THR A 101 3.81 -2.18 17.92
N LYS A 102 4.79 -3.10 17.81
CA LYS A 102 5.61 -3.62 18.92
C LYS A 102 4.83 -4.29 20.06
N GLY A 103 3.64 -4.80 19.77
CA GLY A 103 2.81 -5.50 20.76
C GLY A 103 2.25 -4.60 21.85
N ILE A 104 2.36 -3.28 21.69
CA ILE A 104 1.77 -2.32 22.62
C ILE A 104 0.26 -2.50 22.57
N ARG A 105 -0.36 -2.76 23.71
CA ARG A 105 -1.81 -2.85 23.80
C ARG A 105 -2.40 -1.45 23.60
N PRO A 106 -3.21 -1.18 22.55
CA PRO A 106 -3.78 0.14 22.33
C PRO A 106 -4.57 0.60 23.55
N PRO A 107 -4.34 1.82 24.10
CA PRO A 107 -5.06 2.31 25.27
C PRO A 107 -6.57 2.31 25.09
N ALA A 108 -7.33 2.08 26.16
CA ALA A 108 -8.80 2.02 26.10
C ALA A 108 -9.43 3.28 25.50
N VAL A 109 -8.84 4.45 25.79
CA VAL A 109 -9.26 5.74 25.23
C VAL A 109 -9.11 5.79 23.70
N LEU A 110 -8.01 5.29 23.15
CA LEU A 110 -7.80 5.22 21.69
C LEU A 110 -8.79 4.24 21.05
N ARG A 111 -8.93 3.04 21.62
CA ARG A 111 -9.90 2.04 21.12
C ARG A 111 -11.31 2.60 21.08
N ARG A 112 -11.73 3.29 22.15
CA ARG A 112 -13.05 3.90 22.24
C ARG A 112 -13.27 4.92 21.12
N PHE A 113 -12.36 5.85 20.93
CA PHE A 113 -12.50 6.87 19.87
C PHE A 113 -12.45 6.28 18.47
N CYS A 114 -11.62 5.26 18.23
CA CYS A 114 -11.61 4.52 16.98
C CYS A 114 -12.95 3.80 16.73
N GLN A 115 -13.55 3.22 17.78
CA GLN A 115 -14.86 2.58 17.69
C GLN A 115 -15.97 3.59 17.38
N GLU A 116 -16.01 4.71 18.09
CA GLU A 116 -17.06 5.74 17.96
C GLU A 116 -17.04 6.44 16.59
N ARG A 117 -15.89 6.42 15.90
CA ARG A 117 -15.66 7.12 14.62
C ARG A 117 -15.48 6.18 13.44
N ASP A 118 -15.68 4.89 13.66
CA ASP A 118 -15.43 3.86 12.66
C ASP A 118 -14.07 4.02 11.99
N VAL A 119 -13.03 4.23 12.80
CA VAL A 119 -11.63 4.25 12.36
C VAL A 119 -11.03 2.88 12.65
N PRO A 120 -10.72 2.05 11.63
CA PRO A 120 -10.07 0.77 11.83
C PRO A 120 -8.78 0.91 12.62
N LEU A 121 -8.72 0.22 13.75
CA LEU A 121 -7.55 0.18 14.62
C LEU A 121 -6.97 -1.22 14.60
N PHE A 122 -5.80 -1.37 14.02
CA PHE A 122 -5.04 -2.62 14.02
C PHE A 122 -3.96 -2.59 15.11
N ALA A 123 -3.57 -3.77 15.58
CA ALA A 123 -2.39 -3.95 16.40
C ALA A 123 -1.55 -5.13 15.88
N THR A 124 -0.25 -5.05 16.09
CA THR A 124 0.70 -6.12 15.72
C THR A 124 1.85 -6.21 16.71
N PRO A 125 2.36 -7.43 17.01
CA PRO A 125 3.58 -7.62 17.79
C PRO A 125 4.86 -7.22 17.03
N ARG A 126 4.79 -7.01 15.70
CA ARG A 126 5.95 -6.74 14.86
C ARG A 126 6.57 -5.37 15.13
N LEU A 127 7.87 -5.26 14.85
CA LEU A 127 8.62 -4.01 14.96
C LEU A 127 8.04 -2.96 14.02
N THR A 128 8.10 -1.70 14.45
CA THR A 128 7.60 -0.56 13.65
C THR A 128 8.27 -0.50 12.28
N SER A 129 9.58 -0.74 12.17
CA SER A 129 10.30 -0.77 10.89
C SER A 129 9.79 -1.86 9.96
N THR A 130 9.65 -3.10 10.43
CA THR A 130 9.13 -4.23 9.65
C THR A 130 7.72 -3.96 9.13
N VAL A 131 6.87 -3.34 9.95
CA VAL A 131 5.49 -2.99 9.56
C VAL A 131 5.50 -1.89 8.50
N ILE A 132 6.32 -0.86 8.69
CA ILE A 132 6.46 0.25 7.72
C ILE A 132 6.96 -0.28 6.38
N GLU A 133 8.00 -1.12 6.37
CA GLU A 133 8.58 -1.70 5.17
C GLU A 133 7.57 -2.55 4.40
N GLY A 134 6.95 -3.54 5.07
CA GLY A 134 5.99 -4.42 4.42
C GLY A 134 4.73 -3.71 3.94
N LEU A 135 4.20 -2.76 4.72
CA LEU A 135 3.05 -1.96 4.30
C LEU A 135 3.40 -1.02 3.15
N THR A 136 4.58 -0.40 3.17
CA THR A 136 5.00 0.48 2.07
C THR A 136 5.11 -0.34 0.79
N ALA A 137 5.80 -1.47 0.81
CA ALA A 137 5.89 -2.36 -0.36
C ALA A 137 4.51 -2.81 -0.87
N PHE A 138 3.61 -3.22 0.02
CA PHE A 138 2.25 -3.60 -0.35
C PHE A 138 1.46 -2.44 -0.97
N LEU A 139 1.51 -1.25 -0.37
CA LEU A 139 0.75 -0.10 -0.84
C LEU A 139 1.32 0.45 -2.16
N GLU A 140 2.64 0.45 -2.33
CA GLU A 140 3.33 0.82 -3.57
C GLU A 140 2.93 -0.12 -4.71
N GLU A 141 2.93 -1.43 -4.49
CA GLU A 141 2.49 -2.43 -5.46
C GLU A 141 0.99 -2.33 -5.77
N SER A 142 0.17 -2.16 -4.73
CA SER A 142 -1.28 -2.18 -4.86
C SER A 142 -1.81 -0.93 -5.53
N LEU A 143 -1.28 0.25 -5.19
CA LEU A 143 -1.70 1.55 -5.72
C LEU A 143 -0.93 1.98 -6.98
N ALA A 144 0.05 1.20 -7.44
CA ALA A 144 0.80 1.49 -8.65
C ALA A 144 -0.14 1.64 -9.87
N PRO A 145 -0.13 2.80 -10.55
CA PRO A 145 -0.89 2.99 -11.78
C PRO A 145 -0.43 2.00 -12.84
N ARG A 146 -1.38 1.51 -13.64
CA ARG A 146 -1.10 0.46 -14.62
C ARG A 146 -1.89 0.62 -15.91
N VAL A 147 -1.28 0.18 -17.00
CA VAL A 147 -1.90 0.07 -18.32
C VAL A 147 -1.75 -1.35 -18.84
N THR A 148 -2.71 -1.80 -19.65
CA THR A 148 -2.60 -3.07 -20.38
C THR A 148 -2.33 -2.77 -21.84
N LEU A 149 -1.27 -3.37 -22.39
CA LEU A 149 -0.82 -3.19 -23.76
C LEU A 149 -0.94 -4.51 -24.52
N HIS A 150 -1.31 -4.42 -25.80
CA HIS A 150 -1.16 -5.55 -26.72
C HIS A 150 0.28 -5.60 -27.24
N GLY A 151 1.00 -6.69 -26.99
CA GLY A 151 2.41 -6.82 -27.33
C GLY A 151 3.06 -8.05 -26.71
N VAL A 152 4.36 -8.19 -26.92
CA VAL A 152 5.14 -9.30 -26.37
C VAL A 152 6.29 -8.74 -25.54
N LEU A 153 6.40 -9.16 -24.29
CA LEU A 153 7.47 -8.75 -23.39
C LEU A 153 8.46 -9.88 -23.23
N VAL A 154 9.73 -9.61 -23.56
CA VAL A 154 10.84 -10.55 -23.46
C VAL A 154 12.00 -9.93 -22.69
N GLU A 155 12.77 -10.74 -22.00
CA GLU A 155 14.03 -10.32 -21.39
C GLU A 155 15.21 -10.77 -22.25
N VAL A 156 15.95 -9.80 -22.79
CA VAL A 156 17.10 -10.02 -23.68
C VAL A 156 18.33 -9.43 -22.99
N GLY A 157 19.25 -10.30 -22.55
CA GLY A 157 20.50 -9.87 -21.93
C GLY A 157 20.33 -9.05 -20.65
N GLY A 158 19.30 -9.32 -19.84
CA GLY A 158 18.99 -8.55 -18.63
C GLY A 158 18.10 -7.32 -18.86
N LEU A 159 17.73 -7.02 -20.12
CA LEU A 159 16.89 -5.87 -20.47
C LEU A 159 15.46 -6.31 -20.82
N GLY A 160 14.48 -5.75 -20.13
CA GLY A 160 13.07 -5.90 -20.48
C GLY A 160 12.75 -5.18 -21.79
N THR A 161 12.39 -5.95 -22.82
CA THR A 161 12.12 -5.45 -24.18
C THR A 161 10.67 -5.71 -24.54
N LEU A 162 9.89 -4.63 -24.71
CA LEU A 162 8.49 -4.69 -25.14
C LEU A 162 8.39 -4.56 -26.66
N LEU A 163 7.94 -5.62 -27.31
CA LEU A 163 7.71 -5.67 -28.75
C LEU A 163 6.27 -5.22 -29.05
N LEU A 164 6.15 -4.08 -29.75
CA LEU A 164 4.88 -3.49 -30.19
C LEU A 164 4.80 -3.49 -31.73
N GLY A 165 3.59 -3.55 -32.26
CA GLY A 165 3.33 -3.58 -33.69
C GLY A 165 1.95 -4.13 -34.01
N ASP A 166 1.54 -4.05 -35.27
CA ASP A 166 0.22 -4.50 -35.73
C ASP A 166 0.02 -6.01 -35.51
N SER A 167 -1.24 -6.45 -35.50
CA SER A 167 -1.57 -7.88 -35.43
C SER A 167 -1.03 -8.60 -36.67
N GLY A 168 -0.42 -9.77 -36.49
CA GLY A 168 0.16 -10.57 -37.58
C GLY A 168 1.50 -10.09 -38.15
N VAL A 169 2.11 -9.02 -37.60
CA VAL A 169 3.42 -8.51 -38.08
C VAL A 169 4.62 -9.42 -37.74
N GLY A 170 4.41 -10.47 -36.94
CA GLY A 170 5.48 -11.40 -36.54
C GLY A 170 6.01 -11.22 -35.11
N LYS A 171 5.28 -10.54 -34.20
CA LYS A 171 5.76 -10.26 -32.82
C LYS A 171 6.02 -11.55 -32.03
N SER A 172 5.06 -12.47 -32.04
CA SER A 172 5.12 -13.73 -31.29
C SER A 172 6.15 -14.68 -31.90
N GLU A 173 6.30 -14.69 -33.23
CA GLU A 173 7.33 -15.44 -33.96
C GLU A 173 8.74 -14.92 -33.65
N CYS A 174 8.92 -13.60 -33.61
CA CYS A 174 10.17 -12.97 -33.19
C CYS A 174 10.52 -13.33 -31.74
N ALA A 175 9.54 -13.23 -30.83
CA ALA A 175 9.73 -13.62 -29.44
C ALA A 175 10.08 -15.10 -29.29
N LEU A 176 9.43 -16.00 -30.03
CA LEU A 176 9.75 -17.42 -30.05
C LEU A 176 11.19 -17.67 -30.51
N ALA A 177 11.64 -16.96 -31.55
CA ALA A 177 13.01 -17.06 -32.04
C ALA A 177 14.05 -16.55 -31.02
N LEU A 178 13.69 -15.58 -30.17
CA LEU A 178 14.51 -15.10 -29.06
C LEU A 178 14.56 -16.14 -27.93
N VAL A 179 13.42 -16.75 -27.59
CA VAL A 179 13.35 -17.84 -26.59
C VAL A 179 14.22 -19.03 -27.00
N GLN A 180 14.18 -19.42 -28.27
CA GLN A 180 15.04 -20.47 -28.82
C GLN A 180 16.54 -20.15 -28.72
N ARG A 181 16.91 -18.86 -28.61
CA ARG A 181 18.29 -18.40 -28.38
C ARG A 181 18.66 -18.25 -26.90
N GLY A 182 17.78 -18.66 -25.99
CA GLY A 182 18.01 -18.63 -24.55
C GLY A 182 17.51 -17.38 -23.83
N HIS A 183 16.75 -16.51 -24.50
CA HIS A 183 16.08 -15.37 -23.86
C HIS A 183 14.79 -15.79 -23.13
N ARG A 184 14.30 -14.96 -22.22
CA ARG A 184 13.11 -15.31 -21.41
C ARG A 184 11.87 -14.60 -21.93
N LEU A 185 10.80 -15.35 -22.17
CA LEU A 185 9.47 -14.78 -22.39
C LEU A 185 8.89 -14.36 -21.03
N VAL A 186 8.36 -13.15 -20.97
CA VAL A 186 7.67 -12.62 -19.78
C VAL A 186 6.16 -12.60 -19.98
N ALA A 187 5.70 -12.13 -21.15
CA ALA A 187 4.29 -12.07 -21.51
C ALA A 187 4.12 -12.10 -23.02
N ASP A 188 3.04 -12.73 -23.49
CA ASP A 188 2.60 -12.73 -24.89
C ASP A 188 1.15 -12.25 -24.93
N ASP A 189 0.78 -11.57 -26.01
CA ASP A 189 -0.50 -10.89 -26.22
C ASP A 189 -0.79 -9.71 -25.26
N LEU A 190 -1.03 -9.96 -23.97
CA LEU A 190 -1.42 -8.93 -23.00
C LEU A 190 -0.34 -8.68 -21.95
N VAL A 191 0.26 -7.48 -22.02
CA VAL A 191 1.29 -7.01 -21.08
C VAL A 191 0.71 -5.96 -20.14
N VAL A 192 0.72 -6.25 -18.85
CA VAL A 192 0.39 -5.25 -17.81
C VAL A 192 1.67 -4.50 -17.48
N VAL A 193 1.68 -3.19 -17.67
CA VAL A 193 2.79 -2.32 -17.31
C VAL A 193 2.39 -1.46 -16.13
N LYS A 194 3.14 -1.56 -15.04
CA LYS A 194 2.98 -0.75 -13.82
C LYS A 194 4.08 0.31 -13.74
N ARG A 195 3.72 1.51 -13.27
CA ARG A 195 4.68 2.57 -12.97
C ARG A 195 4.85 2.75 -11.46
N PHE A 196 6.07 2.61 -10.98
CA PHE A 196 6.44 2.89 -9.58
C PHE A 196 6.90 4.34 -9.41
N HIS A 197 6.98 4.80 -8.17
CA HIS A 197 7.32 6.18 -7.79
C HIS A 197 8.78 6.57 -8.07
N ASN A 198 9.66 5.61 -8.33
CA ASN A 198 11.03 5.85 -8.80
C ASN A 198 11.11 5.88 -10.35
N ASP A 199 9.97 6.07 -11.02
CA ASP A 199 9.81 6.02 -12.48
C ASP A 199 10.20 4.68 -13.13
N ALA A 200 10.39 3.63 -12.33
CA ALA A 200 10.58 2.28 -12.85
C ALA A 200 9.27 1.77 -13.47
N LEU A 201 9.38 1.21 -14.67
CA LEU A 201 8.30 0.49 -15.34
C LEU A 201 8.55 -1.00 -15.19
N VAL A 202 7.56 -1.72 -14.66
CA VAL A 202 7.60 -3.18 -14.55
C VAL A 202 6.48 -3.75 -15.39
N GLY A 203 6.85 -4.62 -16.33
CA GLY A 203 5.91 -5.35 -17.17
C GLY A 203 5.72 -6.79 -16.67
N SER A 204 4.50 -7.28 -16.70
CA SER A 204 4.14 -8.66 -16.36
C SER A 204 3.04 -9.19 -17.28
N SER A 205 2.87 -10.52 -17.31
CA SER A 205 1.70 -11.12 -17.94
C SER A 205 0.43 -10.75 -17.16
N ALA A 206 -0.70 -10.63 -17.88
CA ALA A 206 -2.01 -10.40 -17.26
C ALA A 206 -2.52 -11.60 -16.42
N GLY A 207 -1.92 -12.79 -16.58
CA GLY A 207 -2.40 -14.06 -16.02
C GLY A 207 -1.60 -14.62 -14.83
N VAL A 208 -0.67 -13.87 -14.23
CA VAL A 208 0.03 -14.30 -13.02
C VAL A 208 -0.43 -13.43 -11.85
N ILE A 209 -1.36 -13.97 -11.06
CA ILE A 209 -1.72 -13.53 -9.70
C ILE A 209 -1.18 -14.59 -8.74
#